data_AF-A0A7J0AJZ6-F1
#
_entry.id   AF-A0A7J0AJZ6-F1
#
_cell.length_a   1.000
_cell.length_b   1.000
_cell.length_c   1.000
_cell.angle_alpha   90.00
_cell.angle_beta   90.00
_cell.angle_gamma   90.00
#
_symmetry.space_group_name_H-M   'P 1'
#
loop_
_entity.id
_entity.type
_entity.pdbx_description
1 polymer ?
#
loop_
_entity_poly.entity_id
_entity_poly.type
_entity_poly.pdbx_seq_one_letter_code
_entity_poly.pdbx_strand_id
1 'polypeptide(L)' 'MAHAIHYTTALTMLHSGDPVDISFWKRNGEIVHLHNCIALPNKAAARYSGTQNFKLLASGQIRKIRHVCIFRINGLEVFL' A
#
# COMPACT_ATOMS: atom_id res chain seq x y z
N MET A 1 -3.64 -12.61 18.43
CA MET A 1 -2.66 -12.76 17.33
C MET A 1 -2.21 -11.36 16.96
N ALA A 2 -0.93 -11.12 16.65
CA ALA A 2 -0.47 -9.74 16.41
C ALA A 2 -1.19 -9.17 15.18
N HIS A 3 -2.18 -8.30 15.41
CA HIS A 3 -3.02 -7.70 14.37
C HIS A 3 -2.33 -6.52 13.68
N ALA A 4 -1.04 -6.31 13.94
CA ALA A 4 -0.28 -5.16 13.49
C ALA A 4 1.12 -5.54 13.01
N ILE A 5 1.59 -4.87 11.95
CA ILE A 5 2.91 -5.02 11.35
C ILE A 5 3.63 -3.68 11.33
N HIS A 6 4.95 -3.71 11.49
CA HIS A 6 5.77 -2.51 11.36
C HIS A 6 5.85 -2.07 9.90
N TYR A 7 6.02 -0.76 9.68
CA TYR A 7 6.09 -0.14 8.37
C TYR A 7 7.09 -0.80 7.42
N THR A 8 8.24 -1.25 7.93
CA THR A 8 9.24 -1.95 7.12
C THR A 8 8.72 -3.29 6.60
N THR A 9 8.00 -4.05 7.41
CA THR A 9 7.35 -5.31 7.01
C THR A 9 6.27 -5.05 5.97
N ALA A 10 5.47 -4.00 6.16
CA ALA A 10 4.49 -3.54 5.18
C ALA A 10 5.15 -3.22 3.83
N LEU A 11 6.27 -2.51 3.82
CA LEU A 11 7.03 -2.25 2.59
C LEU A 11 7.55 -3.52 1.92
N THR A 12 8.05 -4.49 2.68
CA THR A 12 8.47 -5.78 2.13
C THR A 12 7.31 -6.50 1.45
N MET A 13 6.12 -6.50 2.06
CA MET A 13 4.91 -7.07 1.46
C MET A 13 4.54 -6.35 0.16
N LEU A 14 4.58 -5.02 0.14
CA LEU A 14 4.27 -4.24 -1.08
C LEU A 14 5.29 -4.51 -2.21
N HIS A 15 6.57 -4.69 -1.87
CA HIS A 15 7.64 -4.91 -2.84
C HIS A 15 7.80 -6.37 -3.28
N SER A 16 7.08 -7.31 -2.66
CA SER A 16 7.08 -8.73 -3.05
C SER A 16 6.60 -8.96 -4.49
N GLY A 17 5.74 -8.06 -4.99
CA GLY A 17 5.05 -8.23 -6.26
C GLY A 17 3.76 -9.04 -6.15
N ASP A 18 3.43 -9.55 -4.97
CA ASP A 18 2.19 -10.27 -4.71
C ASP A 18 0.98 -9.32 -4.67
N PRO A 19 -0.22 -9.80 -5.08
CA PRO A 19 -1.44 -9.05 -4.89
C PRO A 19 -1.74 -8.83 -3.40
N VAL A 20 -2.09 -7.59 -3.06
CA VAL A 20 -2.40 -7.16 -1.69
C VAL A 20 -3.68 -6.35 -1.66
N ASP A 21 -4.33 -6.38 -0.50
CA ASP A 21 -5.46 -5.54 -0.14
C ASP A 21 -4.95 -4.41 0.77
N ILE A 22 -5.16 -3.16 0.37
CA ILE A 22 -4.67 -2.01 1.14
C ILE A 22 -5.81 -1.07 1.51
N SER A 23 -5.71 -0.49 2.70
CA SER A 23 -6.58 0.61 3.14
C SER A 23 -5.75 1.83 3.45
N PHE A 24 -6.17 2.98 2.92
CA PHE A 24 -5.44 4.24 3.10
C PHE A 24 -6.36 5.44 3.25
N TRP A 25 -5.83 6.49 3.88
CA TRP A 25 -6.51 7.77 4.02
C TRP A 25 -6.28 8.66 2.80
N LYS A 26 -7.35 9.22 2.24
CA LYS A 26 -7.27 10.35 1.32
C LYS A 26 -7.02 11.65 2.09
N ARG A 27 -6.60 12.69 1.38
CA ARG A 27 -6.40 14.04 1.96
C ARG A 27 -7.66 14.62 2.60
N ASN A 28 -8.86 14.27 2.10
CA ASN A 28 -10.14 14.70 2.64
C ASN A 28 -10.61 13.90 3.86
N GLY A 29 -9.82 12.94 4.36
CA GLY A 29 -10.17 12.09 5.50
C GLY A 29 -11.03 10.88 5.14
N GLU A 30 -11.39 10.69 3.86
CA GLU A 30 -12.07 9.46 3.43
C GLU A 30 -11.12 8.28 3.46
N ILE A 31 -11.63 7.13 3.93
CA ILE A 31 -10.94 5.86 3.83
C ILE A 31 -11.22 5.24 2.47
N VAL A 32 -10.17 4.77 1.81
CA VAL A 32 -10.27 4.01 0.57
C VAL A 32 -9.73 2.62 0.80
N HIS A 33 -10.51 1.64 0.37
CA HIS A 33 -10.12 0.24 0.33
C HIS A 33 -9.83 -0.15 -1.12
N LEU A 34 -8.63 -0.67 -1.36
CA LEU A 34 -8.27 -1.28 -2.64
C LEU A 34 -8.06 -2.76 -2.40
N HIS A 35 -8.81 -3.55 -3.15
CA HIS A 35 -8.69 -4.99 -3.15
C HIS A 35 -7.95 -5.45 -4.40
N ASN A 36 -7.14 -6.50 -4.25
CA ASN A 36 -6.43 -7.15 -5.34
C ASN A 36 -5.59 -6.15 -6.17
N CYS A 37 -4.70 -5.42 -5.50
CA CYS A 37 -3.80 -4.47 -6.13
C CYS A 37 -2.33 -4.90 -6.01
N ILE A 38 -1.53 -4.56 -7.01
CA ILE A 38 -0.09 -4.81 -7.01
C ILE A 38 0.66 -3.48 -6.95
N ALA A 39 1.70 -3.42 -6.12
CA ALA A 39 2.56 -2.26 -6.06
C ALA A 39 3.55 -2.32 -7.23
N LEU A 40 3.49 -1.36 -8.14
CA LEU A 40 4.38 -1.34 -9.29
C LEU A 40 5.79 -0.90 -8.84
N PRO A 41 6.85 -1.61 -9.27
CA PRO A 41 8.21 -1.22 -8.97
C PRO A 41 8.51 0.14 -9.62
N ASN A 42 8.90 1.11 -8.80
CA ASN A 42 9.40 2.39 -9.28
C ASN A 42 10.78 2.62 -8.66
N LYS A 43 11.78 2.93 -9.50
CA LYS A 43 13.14 3.28 -9.05
C LYS A 43 13.16 4.36 -7.96
N ALA A 44 12.14 5.24 -7.91
CA ALA A 44 11.97 6.29 -6.90
C ALA A 44 11.20 5.87 -5.63
N ALA A 45 10.40 4.81 -5.68
CA ALA A 45 9.65 4.30 -4.52
C ALA A 45 10.57 3.59 -3.51
N ALA A 46 11.65 2.98 -4.01
CA ALA A 46 12.60 2.21 -3.21
C ALA A 46 13.54 3.06 -2.33
N ARG A 47 13.64 4.39 -2.54
CA ARG A 47 14.71 5.17 -1.90
C ARG A 47 14.30 6.47 -1.21
N TYR A 48 13.35 7.26 -1.74
CA TYR A 48 13.13 8.62 -1.20
C TYR A 48 11.72 9.22 -1.30
N SER A 49 10.82 8.78 -2.20
CA SER A 49 9.60 9.58 -2.44
C SER A 49 8.43 9.28 -1.48
N GLY A 50 8.45 8.14 -0.78
CA GLY A 50 7.33 7.68 0.06
C GLY A 50 6.01 7.54 -0.71
N THR A 51 6.05 7.53 -2.05
CA THR A 51 4.91 7.34 -2.94
C THR A 51 5.18 6.23 -3.93
N GLN A 52 4.15 5.46 -4.26
CA GLN A 52 4.23 4.35 -5.21
C GLN A 52 2.94 4.26 -6.03
N ASN A 53 3.07 3.73 -7.24
CA ASN A 53 1.94 3.44 -8.10
C ASN A 53 1.41 2.04 -7.77
N PHE A 54 0.09 1.93 -7.60
CA PHE A 54 -0.62 0.69 -7.37
C PHE A 54 -1.53 0.43 -8.55
N LYS A 55 -1.41 -0.75 -9.15
CA LYS A 55 -2.31 -1.19 -10.22
C LYS A 55 -3.39 -2.08 -9.63
N LEU A 56 -4.65 -1.69 -9.79
CA LEU A 56 -5.78 -2.56 -9.48
C LEU A 56 -5.87 -3.64 -10.55
N LEU A 57 -5.83 -4.91 -10.16
CA LEU A 57 -5.88 -6.01 -11.12
C LEU A 57 -7.27 -6.16 -11.74
N ALA A 58 -8.33 -5.82 -11.01
CA ALA A 58 -9.71 -5.92 -11.50
C ALA A 58 -10.03 -4.94 -12.63
N SER A 59 -9.53 -3.70 -12.57
CA SER A 59 -9.86 -2.64 -13.54
C SER A 59 -8.69 -2.20 -14.41
N GLY A 60 -7.47 -2.65 -14.10
CA GLY A 60 -6.24 -2.17 -14.73
C GLY A 60 -5.85 -0.73 -14.38
N GLN A 61 -6.66 -0.03 -13.58
CA GLN A 61 -6.40 1.36 -13.21
C GLN A 61 -5.16 1.48 -12.32
N ILE A 62 -4.35 2.52 -12.58
CA ILE A 62 -3.16 2.83 -11.80
C ILE A 62 -3.45 4.04 -10.91
N ARG A 63 -3.12 3.92 -9.62
CA ARG A 63 -3.28 4.98 -8.62
C ARG A 63 -1.96 5.26 -7.92
N LYS A 64 -1.60 6.52 -7.76
CA LYS A 64 -0.44 6.93 -6.97
C LYS A 64 -0.84 7.14 -5.52
N ILE A 65 -0.19 6.42 -4.59
CA ILE A 65 -0.52 6.41 -3.16
C ILE A 65 0.75 6.72 -2.37
N ARG A 66 0.60 7.45 -1.26
CA ARG A 66 1.69 7.71 -0.31
C ARG A 66 1.69 6.63 0.78
N HIS A 67 2.84 6.02 1.03
CA HIS A 67 2.96 4.89 1.95
C HIS A 67 2.52 5.25 3.38
N VAL A 68 2.83 6.46 3.86
CA VAL A 68 2.41 6.96 5.19
C VAL A 68 0.88 7.04 5.36
N CYS A 69 0.12 7.10 4.27
CA CYS A 69 -1.34 7.11 4.34
C CYS A 69 -1.94 5.71 4.46
N ILE A 70 -1.14 4.66 4.21
CA ILE A 70 -1.58 3.26 4.31
C ILE A 70 -1.52 2.85 5.78
N PHE A 71 -2.68 2.52 6.33
CA PHE A 71 -2.79 2.09 7.73
C PHE A 71 -3.16 0.61 7.85
N ARG A 72 -3.47 -0.07 6.73
CA ARG A 72 -3.81 -1.49 6.73
C ARG A 72 -3.38 -2.19 5.43
N ILE A 73 -2.78 -3.37 5.54
CA ILE A 73 -2.40 -4.25 4.42
C ILE A 73 -2.83 -5.69 4.75
N ASN A 74 -3.56 -6.34 3.84
CA ASN A 74 -4.06 -7.73 3.98
C ASN A 74 -4.77 -7.98 5.33
N GLY A 75 -5.50 -6.99 5.82
CA GLY A 75 -6.19 -7.09 7.11
C GLY A 75 -5.33 -6.79 8.33
N LEU A 76 -4.02 -6.58 8.19
CA LEU A 76 -3.06 -6.23 9.25
C LEU A 76 -2.90 -4.71 9.35
N GLU A 77 -2.97 -4.15 10.56
CA GLU A 77 -2.73 -2.72 10.79
C GLU A 77 -1.23 -2.40 10.64
N VAL A 78 -0.91 -1.24 10.09
CA VAL A 78 0.48 -0.79 9.90
C VAL A 78 0.82 0.26 10.94
N PHE A 79 1.85 0.02 11.73
CA PHE A 79 2.41 0.98 12.68
C PHE A 79 3.82 1.41 12.26
N LEU A 80 4.23 2.60 12.69
CA LEU A 80 5.56 3.16 12.42
C LEU A 80 6.61 2.62 13.37
#